data_AF-A0A9D9HUZ3-F1
#
_entry.id   AF-A0A9D9HUZ3-F1
#
_cell.length_a   1.000
_cell.length_b   1.000
_cell.length_c   1.000
_cell.angle_alpha   90.00
_cell.angle_beta   90.00
_cell.angle_gamma   90.00
#
_symmetry.space_group_name_H-M   'P 1'
#
loop_
_entity.id
_entity.type
_entity.pdbx_description
1 polymer ?
#
loop_
_entity_poly.entity_id
_entity_poly.type
_entity_poly.pdbx_seq_one_letter_code
_entity_poly.pdbx_strand_id
1 'polypeptide(L)'
;MSYQLRDYQQKASDAAVRFFSDKLKKHNAVIVLPTGAGKSLVIADIASRLEGHTLVFQPSKEILEQNYKKLCSYGILCCSIYSASFNSKRISQITFATIGSVINHPELFMHFRNIIIDECHCVNPKEGMYKTFLSMLNCKVLGLTATPYRLSSYANGSMLKFITRTRPRVFSELIYHVQISTLLDMGYLSKLEYWSMRPTGWDSNRLKVNSTGADYTDKSVKEEYKRVDFNSWVLHIVDRLLNNRVTGIKRKGILVFTRFIEEAENLVEKIPNAAIVSGSTPKKEREKILENFKSGKIPVVANVGVLTTGFDYPELDTIVMARPTMSLALWYQIVGRAIRPHPNKQSGWIIDLCGNLRRFGEVKDLRICDMGNGKWDVYSRSKQLTNVFF
;
A
#
# COMPACT_ATOMS: atom_id res chain seq x y z
N MET A 1 6.13 18.06 21.28
CA MET A 1 4.92 18.71 20.70
C MET A 1 3.80 17.69 20.70
N SER A 2 2.65 18.00 21.30
CA SER A 2 1.45 17.18 21.16
C SER A 2 1.02 17.20 19.69
N TYR A 3 0.88 16.04 19.07
CA TYR A 3 0.50 15.95 17.66
C TYR A 3 -1.02 16.08 17.55
N GLN A 4 -1.50 17.18 16.97
CA GLN A 4 -2.93 17.39 16.75
C GLN A 4 -3.39 16.63 15.50
N LEU A 5 -4.38 15.76 15.67
CA LEU A 5 -5.02 15.08 14.56
C LEU A 5 -5.82 16.07 13.70
N ARG A 6 -5.85 15.82 12.38
CA ARG A 6 -6.75 16.50 11.45
C ARG A 6 -8.18 16.01 11.64
N ASP A 7 -9.18 16.79 11.25
CA ASP A 7 -10.59 16.46 11.44
C ASP A 7 -10.98 15.06 10.97
N TYR A 8 -10.53 14.66 9.78
CA TYR A 8 -10.85 13.32 9.25
C TYR A 8 -10.12 12.20 10.00
N GLN A 9 -8.95 12.48 10.60
CA GLN A 9 -8.20 11.53 11.43
C GLN A 9 -8.89 11.37 12.78
N GLN A 10 -9.33 12.50 13.37
CA GLN A 10 -10.10 12.51 14.61
C GLN A 10 -11.41 11.75 14.45
N LYS A 11 -12.18 12.01 13.39
CA LYS A 11 -13.43 11.28 13.07
C LYS A 11 -13.19 9.78 12.90
N ALA A 12 -12.09 9.38 12.24
CA ALA A 12 -11.72 7.97 12.10
C ALA A 12 -11.42 7.33 13.46
N SER A 13 -10.65 8.02 14.30
CA SER A 13 -10.31 7.55 15.63
C SER A 13 -11.54 7.46 16.55
N ASP A 14 -12.40 8.47 16.54
CA ASP A 14 -13.64 8.48 17.31
C ASP A 14 -14.58 7.33 16.91
N ALA A 15 -14.69 7.05 15.61
CA ALA A 15 -15.46 5.91 15.12
C ALA A 15 -14.90 4.57 15.63
N ALA A 16 -13.57 4.42 15.64
CA ALA A 16 -12.89 3.24 16.17
C ALA A 16 -13.10 3.08 17.69
N VAL A 17 -12.92 4.15 18.47
CA VAL A 17 -13.12 4.11 19.93
C VAL A 17 -14.57 3.75 20.26
N ARG A 18 -15.55 4.38 19.61
CA ARG A 18 -16.99 4.01 19.76
C ARG A 18 -17.23 2.54 19.42
N PHE A 19 -16.64 2.04 18.33
CA PHE A 19 -16.74 0.64 17.94
C PHE A 19 -16.22 -0.32 19.02
N PHE A 20 -15.07 -0.02 19.64
CA PHE A 20 -14.52 -0.85 20.71
C PHE A 20 -15.36 -0.78 22.00
N SER A 21 -15.86 0.40 22.38
CA SER A 21 -16.68 0.60 23.58
C SER A 21 -18.10 0.01 23.47
N ASP A 22 -18.66 -0.11 22.27
CA ASP A 22 -20.04 -0.58 22.05
C ASP A 22 -20.21 -2.09 22.29
N LYS A 23 -20.67 -2.49 23.47
CA LYS A 23 -20.85 -3.91 23.85
C LYS A 23 -21.85 -4.69 22.97
N LEU A 24 -22.71 -4.02 22.21
CA LEU A 24 -23.69 -4.67 21.34
C LEU A 24 -23.06 -5.18 20.03
N LYS A 25 -21.99 -4.53 19.57
CA LYS A 25 -21.27 -4.98 18.37
C LYS A 25 -20.42 -6.21 18.66
N LYS A 26 -20.76 -7.34 18.03
CA LYS A 26 -20.01 -8.61 18.13
C LYS A 26 -19.24 -8.96 16.85
N HIS A 27 -19.26 -8.08 15.85
CA HIS A 27 -18.59 -8.28 14.57
C HIS A 27 -17.36 -7.39 14.43
N ASN A 28 -16.46 -7.78 13.52
CA ASN A 28 -15.28 -6.99 13.19
C ASN A 28 -15.61 -5.88 12.17
N ALA A 29 -14.88 -4.77 12.29
CA ALA A 29 -15.07 -3.58 11.47
C ALA A 29 -13.78 -3.21 10.72
N VAL A 30 -13.92 -2.41 9.66
CA VAL A 30 -12.80 -1.82 8.92
C VAL A 30 -12.95 -0.30 8.85
N ILE A 31 -11.81 0.39 8.85
CA ILE A 31 -11.66 1.79 8.46
C ILE A 31 -10.81 1.86 7.19
N VAL A 32 -11.23 2.69 6.23
CA VAL A 32 -10.49 2.90 4.98
C VAL A 32 -9.89 4.29 4.93
N LEU A 33 -8.56 4.35 4.96
CA LEU A 33 -7.78 5.59 4.89
C LEU A 33 -6.81 5.50 3.70
N PRO A 34 -6.88 6.45 2.75
CA PRO A 34 -5.95 6.54 1.62
C PRO A 34 -4.47 6.53 2.02
N THR A 35 -3.60 6.13 1.08
CA THR A 35 -2.15 6.31 1.26
C THR A 35 -1.85 7.79 1.40
N GLY A 36 -1.02 8.15 2.38
CA GLY A 36 -0.72 9.55 2.71
C GLY A 36 -1.71 10.21 3.68
N ALA A 37 -2.85 9.56 4.01
CA ALA A 37 -3.82 10.08 4.97
C ALA A 37 -3.32 10.05 6.44
N GLY A 38 -2.15 9.47 6.69
CA GLY A 38 -1.60 9.36 8.04
C GLY A 38 -2.21 8.21 8.86
N LYS A 39 -2.49 7.07 8.24
CA LYS A 39 -3.06 5.88 8.89
C LYS A 39 -2.33 5.50 10.19
N SER A 40 -1.00 5.54 10.21
CA SER A 40 -0.18 5.29 11.41
C SER A 40 -0.53 6.21 12.59
N LEU A 41 -0.90 7.47 12.33
CA LEU A 41 -1.34 8.42 13.36
C LEU A 41 -2.67 8.01 13.96
N VAL A 42 -3.60 7.61 13.10
CA VAL A 42 -4.92 7.15 13.52
C VAL A 42 -4.79 5.89 14.37
N ILE A 43 -3.96 4.93 13.96
CA ILE A 43 -3.69 3.72 14.77
C ILE A 43 -3.10 4.08 16.13
N ALA A 44 -2.14 5.01 16.15
CA ALA A 44 -1.51 5.47 17.39
C ALA A 44 -2.52 6.11 18.35
N ASP A 45 -3.34 7.03 17.85
CA ASP A 45 -4.37 7.71 18.64
C ASP A 45 -5.42 6.72 19.17
N ILE A 46 -5.93 5.82 18.30
CA ILE A 46 -6.88 4.78 18.72
C ILE A 46 -6.28 3.96 19.85
N ALA A 47 -5.08 3.38 19.65
CA ALA A 47 -4.46 2.51 20.64
C ALA A 47 -4.23 3.20 21.99
N SER A 48 -3.96 4.51 21.98
CA SER A 48 -3.76 5.31 23.19
C SER A 48 -5.05 5.60 23.98
N ARG A 49 -6.20 5.60 23.30
CA ARG A 49 -7.51 5.93 23.86
C ARG A 49 -8.33 4.70 24.28
N LEU A 50 -7.87 3.50 23.92
CA LEU A 50 -8.55 2.27 24.29
C LEU A 50 -8.17 1.81 25.68
N GLU A 51 -9.17 1.41 26.46
CA GLU A 51 -8.97 0.73 27.73
C GLU A 51 -8.57 -0.74 27.53
N GLY A 52 -7.71 -1.25 28.42
CA GLY A 52 -7.21 -2.62 28.38
C GLY A 52 -6.05 -2.85 27.40
N HIS A 53 -5.65 -4.10 27.26
CA HIS A 53 -4.53 -4.50 26.41
C HIS A 53 -4.93 -4.50 24.93
N THR A 54 -4.13 -3.78 24.12
CA THR A 54 -4.34 -3.58 22.69
C THR A 54 -3.18 -4.14 21.86
N LEU A 55 -3.50 -5.07 20.96
CA LEU A 55 -2.55 -5.70 20.06
C LEU A 55 -2.66 -5.07 18.68
N VAL A 56 -1.56 -4.50 18.18
CA VAL A 56 -1.52 -3.80 16.89
C VAL A 56 -0.66 -4.61 15.92
N PHE A 57 -1.30 -5.30 15.00
CA PHE A 57 -0.62 -6.06 13.95
C PHE A 57 -0.15 -5.16 12.82
N GLN A 58 1.11 -5.37 12.42
CA GLN A 58 1.77 -4.64 11.34
C GLN A 58 2.21 -5.60 10.24
N PRO A 59 2.15 -5.19 8.96
CA PRO A 59 2.41 -6.08 7.83
C PRO A 59 3.91 -6.38 7.61
N SER A 60 4.81 -5.55 8.15
CA SER A 60 6.27 -5.70 8.01
C SER A 60 7.01 -5.15 9.22
N LYS A 61 8.28 -5.55 9.38
CA LYS A 61 9.17 -5.07 10.45
C LYS A 61 9.40 -3.56 10.34
N GLU A 62 9.58 -3.06 9.12
CA GLU A 62 9.93 -1.67 8.82
C GLU A 62 8.78 -0.74 9.23
N ILE A 63 7.54 -1.09 8.84
CA ILE A 63 6.35 -0.33 9.23
C ILE A 63 6.13 -0.41 10.74
N LEU A 64 6.37 -1.57 11.34
CA LEU A 64 6.26 -1.76 12.78
C LEU A 64 7.20 -0.82 13.54
N GLU A 65 8.49 -0.80 13.18
CA GLU A 65 9.49 0.07 13.81
C GLU A 65 9.13 1.55 13.67
N GLN A 66 8.70 1.96 12.47
CA GLN A 66 8.29 3.34 12.21
C GLN A 66 7.10 3.76 13.07
N ASN A 67 6.06 2.92 13.14
CA ASN A 67 4.84 3.21 13.89
C ASN A 67 5.10 3.21 15.40
N TYR A 68 5.94 2.31 15.90
CA TYR A 68 6.34 2.28 17.31
C TYR A 68 7.09 3.55 17.71
N LYS A 69 8.13 3.94 16.97
CA LYS A 69 8.90 5.18 17.25
C LYS A 69 7.98 6.41 17.24
N LYS A 70 7.01 6.43 16.31
CA LYS A 70 6.03 7.50 16.20
C LYS A 70 5.13 7.58 17.43
N LEU A 71 4.64 6.44 17.93
CA LEU A 71 3.85 6.40 19.16
C LEU A 71 4.65 6.90 20.38
N CYS A 72 5.91 6.44 20.53
CA CYS A 72 6.78 6.92 21.61
C CYS A 72 7.02 8.43 21.54
N SER A 73 7.12 9.00 20.34
CA SER A 73 7.29 10.45 20.16
C SER A 73 6.10 11.29 20.66
N TYR A 74 4.94 10.66 20.90
CA TYR A 74 3.75 11.29 21.49
C TYR A 74 3.70 11.17 23.01
N GLY A 75 4.74 10.66 23.65
CA GLY A 75 4.80 10.49 25.10
C GLY A 75 4.06 9.26 25.60
N ILE A 76 3.58 8.39 24.71
CA ILE A 76 2.96 7.12 25.07
C ILE A 76 4.07 6.10 25.29
N LEU A 77 4.39 5.83 26.56
CA LEU A 77 5.47 4.94 26.96
C LEU A 77 5.00 3.52 27.33
N CYS A 78 3.69 3.31 27.49
CA CYS A 78 3.08 2.01 27.75
C CYS A 78 2.95 1.13 26.48
N CYS A 79 3.95 1.22 25.59
CA CYS A 79 3.98 0.49 24.34
C CYS A 79 5.26 -0.33 24.16
N SER A 80 5.17 -1.44 23.44
CA SER A 80 6.28 -2.35 23.19
C SER A 80 6.20 -3.00 21.81
N ILE A 81 7.29 -3.68 21.43
CA ILE A 81 7.38 -4.46 20.20
C ILE A 81 7.49 -5.95 20.55
N TYR A 82 6.66 -6.78 19.91
CA TYR A 82 6.80 -8.22 19.87
C TYR A 82 6.98 -8.69 18.42
N SER A 83 8.23 -8.88 18.01
CA SER A 83 8.58 -9.39 16.69
C SER A 83 9.94 -10.07 16.68
N ALA A 84 9.97 -11.33 16.23
CA ALA A 84 11.20 -12.10 16.08
C ALA A 84 12.16 -11.44 15.10
N SER A 85 11.65 -10.86 14.01
CA SER A 85 12.48 -10.14 13.03
C SER A 85 13.07 -8.85 13.59
N PHE A 86 12.42 -8.23 14.58
CA PHE A 86 12.92 -7.07 15.32
C PHE A 86 13.83 -7.45 16.50
N ASN A 87 14.00 -8.75 16.79
CA ASN A 87 14.71 -9.25 17.97
C ASN A 87 14.19 -8.62 19.29
N SER A 88 12.88 -8.45 19.40
CA SER A 88 12.23 -7.95 20.61
C SER A 88 11.00 -8.80 20.93
N LYS A 89 10.88 -9.24 22.18
CA LYS A 89 9.77 -10.06 22.69
C LYS A 89 9.12 -9.40 23.91
N ARG A 90 8.88 -8.09 23.85
CA ARG A 90 8.31 -7.32 24.97
C ARG A 90 6.81 -7.16 24.80
N ILE A 91 6.05 -7.42 25.86
CA ILE A 91 4.59 -7.25 25.91
C ILE A 91 4.29 -6.14 26.91
N SER A 92 3.40 -5.23 26.52
CA SER A 92 2.91 -4.11 27.34
C SER A 92 1.43 -3.87 27.03
N GLN A 93 0.85 -2.82 27.60
CA GLN A 93 -0.54 -2.46 27.34
C GLN A 93 -0.81 -2.29 25.83
N ILE A 94 0.07 -1.58 25.11
CA ILE A 94 -0.02 -1.43 23.65
C ILE A 94 1.14 -2.20 23.00
N THR A 95 0.86 -3.36 22.44
CA THR A 95 1.91 -4.19 21.83
C THR A 95 1.81 -4.15 20.30
N PHE A 96 2.86 -3.66 19.63
CA PHE A 96 3.00 -3.77 18.19
C PHE A 96 3.62 -5.11 17.83
N ALA A 97 3.01 -5.85 16.91
CA ALA A 97 3.45 -7.20 16.60
C ALA A 97 3.34 -7.57 15.12
N THR A 98 4.12 -8.57 14.72
CA THR A 98 3.95 -9.28 13.45
C THR A 98 3.26 -10.61 13.72
N ILE A 99 2.25 -10.97 12.91
CA ILE A 99 1.44 -12.18 13.12
C ILE A 99 2.28 -13.47 13.20
N GLY A 100 3.34 -13.59 12.40
CA GLY A 100 4.22 -14.76 12.40
C GLY A 100 5.02 -14.94 13.70
N SER A 101 5.19 -13.90 14.52
CA SER A 101 5.80 -14.03 15.84
C SER A 101 4.77 -14.41 16.90
N VAL A 102 3.56 -13.86 16.80
CA VAL A 102 2.47 -14.09 17.77
C VAL A 102 1.94 -15.52 17.67
N ILE A 103 1.81 -16.08 16.47
CA ILE A 103 1.25 -17.43 16.26
C ILE A 103 2.11 -18.54 16.87
N ASN A 104 3.39 -18.28 17.13
CA ASN A 104 4.28 -19.25 17.78
C ASN A 104 4.07 -19.33 19.30
N HIS A 105 3.47 -18.29 19.89
CA HIS A 105 3.21 -18.17 21.33
C HIS A 105 1.84 -17.52 21.59
N PRO A 106 0.74 -18.06 21.05
CA PRO A 106 -0.59 -17.44 21.13
C PRO A 106 -1.07 -17.28 22.58
N GLU A 107 -0.66 -18.18 23.48
CA GLU A 107 -0.99 -18.19 24.91
C GLU A 107 -0.64 -16.86 25.60
N LEU A 108 0.45 -16.21 25.16
CA LEU A 108 0.88 -14.92 25.72
C LEU A 108 -0.07 -13.78 25.40
N PHE A 109 -0.94 -13.94 24.39
CA PHE A 109 -1.78 -12.86 23.86
C PHE A 109 -3.27 -13.05 24.16
N MET A 110 -3.64 -14.08 24.93
CA MET A 110 -5.04 -14.38 25.26
C MET A 110 -5.71 -13.29 26.13
N HIS A 111 -4.92 -12.47 26.82
CA HIS A 111 -5.41 -11.38 27.67
C HIS A 111 -5.76 -10.09 26.88
N PHE A 112 -5.42 -10.00 25.59
CA PHE A 112 -5.68 -8.82 24.77
C PHE A 112 -7.17 -8.72 24.41
N ARG A 113 -7.76 -7.55 24.69
CA ARG A 113 -9.19 -7.28 24.47
C ARG A 113 -9.46 -6.49 23.18
N ASN A 114 -8.45 -5.81 22.65
CA ASN A 114 -8.57 -5.01 21.44
C ASN A 114 -7.53 -5.46 20.42
N ILE A 115 -7.96 -5.77 19.19
CA ILE A 115 -7.05 -6.08 18.09
C ILE A 115 -7.20 -5.05 16.99
N ILE A 116 -6.08 -4.45 16.59
CA ILE A 116 -5.99 -3.58 15.42
C ILE A 116 -5.10 -4.28 14.39
N ILE A 117 -5.53 -4.35 13.12
CA ILE A 117 -4.75 -4.92 12.03
C ILE A 117 -4.51 -3.86 10.96
N ASP A 118 -3.26 -3.43 10.79
CA ASP A 118 -2.87 -2.60 9.64
C ASP A 118 -2.73 -3.47 8.38
N GLU A 119 -3.04 -2.87 7.23
CA GLU A 119 -3.22 -3.53 5.94
C GLU A 119 -4.11 -4.78 6.03
N CYS A 120 -5.27 -4.62 6.67
CA CYS A 120 -6.20 -5.71 6.97
C CYS A 120 -6.73 -6.43 5.71
N HIS A 121 -6.55 -5.87 4.52
CA HIS A 121 -6.84 -6.52 3.25
C HIS A 121 -5.95 -7.75 3.00
N CYS A 122 -4.83 -7.91 3.71
CA CYS A 122 -3.99 -9.11 3.66
C CYS A 122 -4.57 -10.29 4.45
N VAL A 123 -5.57 -10.07 5.31
CA VAL A 123 -6.12 -11.12 6.19
C VAL A 123 -6.98 -12.09 5.37
N ASN A 124 -6.55 -13.35 5.25
CA ASN A 124 -7.31 -14.41 4.58
C ASN A 124 -8.43 -14.97 5.48
N PRO A 125 -9.71 -14.93 5.06
CA PRO A 125 -10.82 -15.46 5.87
C PRO A 125 -10.89 -16.99 5.86
N LYS A 126 -10.23 -17.66 4.90
CA LYS A 126 -10.32 -19.12 4.73
C LYS A 126 -9.19 -19.88 5.42
N GLU A 127 -8.00 -19.31 5.51
CA GLU A 127 -6.79 -19.98 6.02
C GLU A 127 -5.75 -18.96 6.48
N GLY A 128 -4.63 -19.45 7.03
CA GLY A 128 -3.47 -18.64 7.39
C GLY A 128 -3.44 -18.19 8.85
N MET A 129 -2.29 -17.63 9.24
CA MET A 129 -1.95 -17.35 10.65
C MET A 129 -2.98 -16.44 11.35
N TYR A 130 -3.49 -15.43 10.65
CA TYR A 130 -4.53 -14.55 11.21
C TYR A 130 -5.82 -15.33 11.51
N LYS A 131 -6.28 -16.21 10.62
CA LYS A 131 -7.50 -16.99 10.88
C LYS A 131 -7.32 -17.87 12.12
N THR A 132 -6.18 -18.57 12.21
CA THR A 132 -5.86 -19.43 13.35
C THR A 132 -5.84 -18.63 14.65
N PHE A 133 -5.10 -17.53 14.69
CA PHE A 133 -4.98 -16.71 15.89
C PHE A 133 -6.31 -16.06 16.30
N LEU A 134 -7.03 -15.46 15.35
CA LEU A 134 -8.31 -14.80 15.63
C LEU A 134 -9.39 -15.79 16.08
N SER A 135 -9.30 -17.07 15.68
CA SER A 135 -10.23 -18.11 16.16
C SER A 135 -10.01 -18.51 17.62
N MET A 136 -8.83 -18.23 18.18
CA MET A 136 -8.50 -18.47 19.59
C MET A 136 -8.97 -17.32 20.50
N LEU A 137 -9.33 -16.18 19.93
CA LEU A 137 -9.68 -14.97 20.67
C LEU A 137 -11.16 -14.65 20.53
N ASN A 138 -11.78 -14.26 21.64
CA ASN A 138 -13.15 -13.77 21.67
C ASN A 138 -13.17 -12.24 21.86
N CYS A 139 -12.58 -11.50 20.93
CA CYS A 139 -12.49 -10.05 21.02
C CYS A 139 -12.71 -9.36 19.65
N LYS A 140 -12.94 -8.05 19.70
CA LYS A 140 -13.21 -7.24 18.51
C LYS A 140 -11.93 -6.99 17.73
N VAL A 141 -12.04 -7.09 16.41
CA VAL A 141 -10.97 -6.75 15.47
C VAL A 141 -11.36 -5.52 14.66
N LEU A 142 -10.49 -4.52 14.67
CA LEU A 142 -10.54 -3.37 13.79
C LEU A 142 -9.45 -3.49 12.71
N GLY A 143 -9.86 -3.52 11.45
CA GLY A 143 -8.94 -3.45 10.32
C GLY A 143 -8.73 -2.02 9.84
N LEU A 144 -7.51 -1.65 9.44
CA LEU A 144 -7.25 -0.44 8.68
C LEU A 144 -6.57 -0.80 7.36
N THR A 145 -7.00 -0.17 6.27
CA THR A 145 -6.44 -0.42 4.93
C THR A 145 -6.64 0.78 4.03
N ALA A 146 -5.78 0.95 3.03
CA ALA A 146 -6.03 1.89 1.94
C ALA A 146 -6.75 1.22 0.76
N THR A 147 -6.67 -0.10 0.67
CA THR A 147 -7.16 -0.92 -0.45
C THR A 147 -8.12 -1.98 0.10
N PRO A 148 -9.41 -1.67 0.31
CA PRO A 148 -10.38 -2.54 0.99
C PRO A 148 -10.94 -3.67 0.12
N TYR A 149 -10.14 -4.21 -0.79
CA TYR A 149 -10.55 -5.23 -1.73
C TYR A 149 -9.44 -6.25 -1.91
N ARG A 150 -9.84 -7.44 -2.33
CA ARG A 150 -8.95 -8.58 -2.55
C ARG A 150 -9.34 -9.31 -3.80
N LEU A 151 -8.34 -9.81 -4.51
CA LEU A 151 -8.61 -10.70 -5.61
C LEU A 151 -9.22 -12.00 -5.10
N SER A 152 -10.27 -12.45 -5.77
CA SER A 152 -10.90 -13.75 -5.60
C SER A 152 -11.01 -14.40 -6.97
N SER A 153 -10.49 -15.62 -7.09
CA SER A 153 -10.51 -16.40 -8.32
C SER A 153 -11.71 -17.35 -8.30
N TYR A 154 -12.43 -17.42 -9.42
CA TYR A 154 -13.60 -18.25 -9.65
C TYR A 154 -13.45 -19.02 -10.96
N ALA A 155 -14.32 -20.02 -11.20
CA ALA A 155 -14.35 -20.76 -12.46
C ALA A 155 -14.53 -19.84 -13.69
N ASN A 156 -15.32 -18.77 -13.54
CA ASN A 156 -15.64 -17.84 -14.63
C ASN A 156 -14.70 -16.63 -14.70
N GLY A 157 -13.54 -16.67 -14.04
CA GLY A 157 -12.56 -15.60 -14.04
C GLY A 157 -12.29 -15.02 -12.65
N SER A 158 -11.61 -13.87 -12.62
CA SER A 158 -11.19 -13.24 -11.37
C SER A 158 -11.98 -11.98 -11.07
N MET A 159 -12.11 -11.68 -9.79
CA MET A 159 -12.87 -10.53 -9.32
C MET A 159 -12.16 -9.88 -8.12
N LEU A 160 -11.99 -8.56 -8.15
CA LEU A 160 -11.59 -7.80 -6.98
C LEU A 160 -12.80 -7.63 -6.07
N LYS A 161 -12.88 -8.42 -5.00
CA LYS A 161 -14.00 -8.41 -4.07
C LYS A 161 -13.74 -7.46 -2.91
N PHE A 162 -14.68 -6.57 -2.62
CA PHE A 162 -14.59 -5.74 -1.42
C PHE A 162 -14.60 -6.64 -0.16
N ILE A 163 -13.79 -6.33 0.85
CA ILE A 163 -13.54 -7.26 1.96
C ILE A 163 -14.81 -7.59 2.77
N THR A 164 -15.77 -6.67 2.92
CA THR A 164 -17.07 -6.92 3.58
C THR A 164 -17.99 -7.86 2.78
N ARG A 165 -17.73 -8.02 1.48
CA ARG A 165 -18.47 -8.89 0.56
C ARG A 165 -17.86 -10.29 0.44
N THR A 166 -16.66 -10.52 1.00
CA THR A 166 -16.02 -11.85 0.99
C THR A 166 -16.86 -12.88 1.75
N ARG A 167 -16.77 -14.15 1.34
CA ARG A 167 -17.45 -15.27 2.01
C ARG A 167 -16.48 -16.47 2.06
N PRO A 168 -16.08 -16.96 3.25
CA PRO A 168 -16.30 -16.35 4.58
C PRO A 168 -15.73 -14.92 4.67
N ARG A 169 -16.23 -14.09 5.60
CA ARG A 169 -15.73 -12.72 5.85
C ARG A 169 -15.08 -12.62 7.22
N VAL A 170 -13.98 -11.87 7.30
CA VAL A 170 -13.40 -11.44 8.58
C VAL A 170 -14.06 -10.14 9.05
N PHE A 171 -14.24 -9.17 8.16
CA PHE A 171 -14.80 -7.85 8.45
C PHE A 171 -16.21 -7.72 7.90
N SER A 172 -17.13 -7.18 8.69
CA SER A 172 -18.55 -7.10 8.34
C SER A 172 -19.06 -5.68 8.10
N GLU A 173 -18.40 -4.67 8.66
CA GLU A 173 -18.84 -3.28 8.63
C GLU A 173 -17.69 -2.34 8.26
N LEU A 174 -17.95 -1.36 7.39
CA LEU A 174 -17.07 -0.22 7.16
C LEU A 174 -17.55 0.93 8.04
N ILE A 175 -16.86 1.18 9.15
CA ILE A 175 -17.30 2.18 10.16
C ILE A 175 -16.85 3.61 9.83
N TYR A 176 -15.81 3.75 9.00
CA TYR A 176 -15.35 5.04 8.52
C TYR A 176 -14.55 4.89 7.22
N HIS A 177 -14.70 5.83 6.30
CA HIS A 177 -13.81 5.99 5.18
C HIS A 177 -13.65 7.47 4.81
N VAL A 178 -12.53 7.81 4.19
CA VAL A 178 -12.33 9.13 3.58
C VAL A 178 -11.91 8.95 2.13
N GLN A 179 -12.52 9.72 1.23
CA GLN A 179 -12.19 9.67 -0.19
C GLN A 179 -10.86 10.38 -0.44
N ILE A 180 -10.11 9.90 -1.43
CA ILE A 180 -8.83 10.53 -1.78
C ILE A 180 -9.01 11.91 -2.40
N SER A 181 -10.10 12.12 -3.16
CA SER A 181 -10.47 13.43 -3.68
C SER A 181 -10.64 14.46 -2.56
N THR A 182 -11.32 14.09 -1.47
CA THR A 182 -11.49 14.95 -0.30
C THR A 182 -10.15 15.38 0.31
N LEU A 183 -9.17 14.47 0.39
CA LEU A 183 -7.85 14.80 0.92
C LEU A 183 -7.01 15.66 -0.03
N LEU A 184 -7.21 15.52 -1.35
CA LEU A 184 -6.62 16.40 -2.36
C LEU A 184 -7.23 17.81 -2.27
N ASP A 185 -8.55 17.92 -2.17
CA ASP A 185 -9.28 19.19 -2.09
C ASP A 185 -8.92 19.97 -0.81
N MET A 186 -8.69 19.25 0.29
CA MET A 186 -8.22 19.83 1.57
C MET A 186 -6.72 20.19 1.56
N GLY A 187 -5.98 19.93 0.47
CA GLY A 187 -4.55 20.23 0.39
C GLY A 187 -3.66 19.33 1.26
N TYR A 188 -4.19 18.18 1.73
CA TYR A 188 -3.44 17.24 2.56
C TYR A 188 -2.57 16.26 1.76
N LEU A 189 -2.74 16.24 0.45
CA LEU A 189 -2.05 15.38 -0.51
C LEU A 189 -1.46 16.23 -1.65
N SER A 190 -0.34 15.77 -2.21
CA SER A 190 0.26 16.39 -3.40
C SER A 190 -0.60 16.15 -4.64
N LYS A 191 -0.66 17.15 -5.52
CA LYS A 191 -1.23 16.98 -6.86
C LYS A 191 -0.44 15.92 -7.64
N LEU A 192 -1.16 15.14 -8.45
CA LEU A 192 -0.56 14.14 -9.34
C LEU A 192 -0.85 14.48 -10.79
N GLU A 193 0.17 14.32 -11.63
CA GLU A 193 0.06 14.41 -13.09
C GLU A 193 0.31 13.04 -13.69
N TYR A 194 -0.59 12.61 -14.56
CA TYR A 194 -0.54 11.28 -15.17
C TYR A 194 -0.18 11.37 -16.65
N TRP A 195 0.79 10.57 -17.05
CA TRP A 195 1.29 10.53 -18.41
C TRP A 195 1.24 9.09 -18.93
N SER A 196 0.37 8.81 -19.91
CA SER A 196 0.38 7.51 -20.59
C SER A 196 1.40 7.55 -21.72
N MET A 197 2.53 6.88 -21.52
CA MET A 197 3.67 6.88 -22.45
C MET A 197 3.99 5.45 -22.88
N ARG A 198 3.00 4.76 -23.43
CA ARG A 198 3.17 3.40 -23.95
C ARG A 198 4.09 3.41 -25.18
N PRO A 199 4.98 2.43 -25.36
CA PRO A 199 5.78 2.35 -26.58
C PRO A 199 4.89 2.15 -27.80
N THR A 200 5.38 2.60 -28.96
CA THR A 200 4.70 2.38 -30.24
C THR A 200 4.45 0.89 -30.45
N GLY A 201 3.21 0.55 -30.77
CA GLY A 201 2.80 -0.82 -31.01
C GLY A 201 2.39 -1.60 -29.75
N TRP A 202 2.53 -1.09 -28.53
CA TRP A 202 2.08 -1.79 -27.30
C TRP A 202 0.62 -2.25 -27.36
N ASP A 203 0.39 -3.54 -27.12
CA ASP A 203 -0.93 -4.16 -27.13
C ASP A 203 -1.19 -5.00 -25.88
N SER A 204 -2.01 -4.46 -24.97
CA SER A 204 -2.42 -5.14 -23.74
C SER A 204 -3.24 -6.41 -23.97
N ASN A 205 -3.83 -6.62 -25.16
CA ASN A 205 -4.61 -7.82 -25.48
C ASN A 205 -3.72 -9.05 -25.70
N ARG A 206 -2.42 -8.85 -25.95
CA ARG A 206 -1.44 -9.95 -26.07
C ARG A 206 -1.04 -10.54 -24.71
N LEU A 207 -1.32 -9.83 -23.63
CA LEU A 207 -1.00 -10.27 -22.28
C LEU A 207 -2.01 -11.33 -21.82
N LYS A 208 -1.51 -12.49 -21.40
CA LYS A 208 -2.32 -13.63 -20.94
C LYS A 208 -2.39 -13.62 -19.43
N VAL A 209 -3.57 -13.88 -18.86
CA VAL A 209 -3.76 -14.02 -17.42
C VAL A 209 -3.12 -15.32 -16.93
N ASN A 210 -2.47 -15.28 -15.77
CA ASN A 210 -1.85 -16.47 -15.17
C ASN A 210 -2.90 -17.44 -14.59
N SER A 211 -2.45 -18.64 -14.19
CA SER A 211 -3.33 -19.70 -13.66
C SER A 211 -4.10 -19.29 -12.41
N THR A 212 -3.56 -18.35 -11.61
CA THR A 212 -4.24 -17.84 -10.41
C THR A 212 -5.26 -16.76 -10.72
N GLY A 213 -5.26 -16.21 -11.93
CA GLY A 213 -6.12 -15.08 -12.29
C GLY A 213 -5.67 -13.74 -11.72
N ALA A 214 -4.50 -13.70 -11.07
CA ALA A 214 -4.08 -12.56 -10.26
C ALA A 214 -3.26 -11.51 -10.98
N ASP A 215 -2.56 -11.93 -12.02
CA ASP A 215 -1.77 -11.04 -12.84
C ASP A 215 -1.52 -11.70 -14.20
N TYR A 216 -0.71 -11.06 -15.03
CA TYR A 216 -0.29 -11.63 -16.29
C TYR A 216 0.76 -12.74 -16.14
N THR A 217 0.80 -13.65 -17.12
CA THR A 217 1.87 -14.64 -17.26
C THR A 217 3.16 -13.95 -17.66
N ASP A 218 4.25 -14.33 -17.00
CA ASP A 218 5.56 -13.76 -17.29
C ASP A 218 5.98 -13.99 -18.75
N LYS A 219 5.62 -15.14 -19.33
CA LYS A 219 5.85 -15.45 -20.75
C LYS A 219 5.22 -14.41 -21.68
N SER A 220 3.93 -14.12 -21.52
CA SER A 220 3.24 -13.16 -22.39
C SER A 220 3.78 -11.73 -22.25
N VAL A 221 4.19 -11.34 -21.03
CA VAL A 221 4.79 -10.02 -20.79
C VAL A 221 6.16 -9.94 -21.46
N LYS A 222 7.01 -10.96 -21.33
CA LYS A 222 8.33 -10.99 -21.97
C LYS A 222 8.24 -10.99 -23.50
N GLU A 223 7.31 -11.75 -24.08
CA GLU A 223 7.07 -11.76 -25.53
C GLU A 223 6.67 -10.37 -26.04
N GLU A 224 5.76 -9.69 -25.32
CA GLU A 224 5.33 -8.34 -25.67
C GLU A 224 6.45 -7.31 -25.48
N TYR A 225 7.24 -7.42 -24.40
CA TYR A 225 8.38 -6.54 -24.14
C TYR A 225 9.42 -6.60 -25.25
N LYS A 226 9.75 -7.81 -25.71
CA LYS A 226 10.68 -8.01 -26.83
C LYS A 226 10.13 -7.42 -28.14
N ARG A 227 8.84 -7.60 -28.41
CA ARG A 227 8.21 -7.14 -29.66
C ARG A 227 8.25 -5.62 -29.81
N VAL A 228 8.11 -4.88 -28.72
CA VAL A 228 8.04 -3.40 -28.74
C VAL A 228 9.34 -2.73 -28.31
N ASP A 229 10.43 -3.49 -28.17
CA ASP A 229 11.71 -3.05 -27.62
C ASP A 229 11.54 -2.23 -26.31
N PHE A 230 10.86 -2.84 -25.35
CA PHE A 230 10.43 -2.19 -24.12
C PHE A 230 11.62 -1.67 -23.29
N ASN A 231 12.76 -2.37 -23.32
CA ASN A 231 13.97 -1.99 -22.58
C ASN A 231 14.54 -0.66 -23.06
N SER A 232 14.66 -0.48 -24.38
CA SER A 232 15.07 0.79 -24.97
C SER A 232 14.06 1.90 -24.70
N TRP A 233 12.76 1.58 -24.69
CA TRP A 233 11.72 2.56 -24.36
C TRP A 233 11.78 3.03 -22.90
N VAL A 234 11.91 2.12 -21.93
CA VAL A 234 12.09 2.47 -20.51
C VAL A 234 13.29 3.39 -20.33
N LEU A 235 14.42 3.04 -20.96
CA LEU A 235 15.63 3.84 -20.94
C LEU A 235 15.40 5.25 -21.52
N HIS A 236 14.79 5.33 -22.70
CA HIS A 236 14.48 6.60 -23.36
C HIS A 236 13.63 7.51 -22.48
N ILE A 237 12.59 6.97 -21.84
CA ILE A 237 11.71 7.73 -20.97
C ILE A 237 12.44 8.20 -19.71
N VAL A 238 13.22 7.34 -19.06
CA VAL A 238 13.97 7.71 -17.86
C VAL A 238 15.03 8.77 -18.17
N ASP A 239 15.77 8.63 -19.27
CA ASP A 239 16.72 9.66 -19.72
C ASP A 239 16.01 10.98 -19.98
N ARG A 240 14.87 10.98 -20.65
CA ARG A 240 14.08 12.19 -20.90
C ARG A 240 13.61 12.87 -19.61
N LEU A 241 13.30 12.11 -18.57
CA LEU A 241 12.87 12.65 -17.26
C LEU A 241 14.04 13.25 -16.47
N LEU A 242 15.24 12.65 -16.57
CA LEU A 242 16.47 13.17 -15.97
C LEU A 242 16.99 14.40 -16.71
N ASN A 243 16.95 14.35 -18.04
CA ASN A 243 17.58 15.30 -18.94
C ASN A 243 16.54 15.97 -19.84
N ASN A 244 15.44 16.48 -19.27
CA ASN A 244 14.38 17.10 -20.05
C ASN A 244 14.90 18.34 -20.80
N ARG A 245 15.30 18.13 -22.06
CA ARG A 245 15.91 19.16 -22.91
C ARG A 245 14.89 20.18 -23.44
N VAL A 246 13.60 19.88 -23.35
CA VAL A 246 12.53 20.73 -23.88
C VAL A 246 12.18 21.84 -22.91
N THR A 247 11.91 21.49 -21.64
CA THR A 247 11.52 22.49 -20.62
C THR A 247 12.64 22.85 -19.66
N GLY A 248 13.76 22.11 -19.67
CA GLY A 248 14.85 22.25 -18.69
C GLY A 248 14.51 21.71 -17.29
N ILE A 249 13.25 21.31 -17.04
CA ILE A 249 12.79 20.83 -15.73
C ILE A 249 13.19 19.37 -15.56
N LYS A 250 14.21 19.13 -14.71
CA LYS A 250 14.71 17.80 -14.36
C LYS A 250 13.93 17.22 -13.18
N ARG A 251 13.61 15.93 -13.25
CA ARG A 251 13.06 15.18 -12.11
C ARG A 251 14.19 14.74 -11.19
N LYS A 252 13.97 14.81 -9.87
CA LYS A 252 15.02 14.60 -8.87
C LYS A 252 15.01 13.19 -8.29
N GLY A 253 13.84 12.58 -8.16
CA GLY A 253 13.66 11.25 -7.57
C GLY A 253 12.76 10.39 -8.43
N ILE A 254 13.36 9.61 -9.31
CA ILE A 254 12.64 8.71 -10.23
C ILE A 254 12.66 7.30 -9.66
N LEU A 255 11.49 6.80 -9.26
CA LEU A 255 11.31 5.41 -8.84
C LEU A 255 10.67 4.60 -9.96
N VAL A 256 11.41 3.65 -10.52
CA VAL A 256 10.98 2.81 -11.65
C VAL A 256 10.54 1.44 -11.14
N PHE A 257 9.29 1.06 -11.42
CA PHE A 257 8.75 -0.26 -11.06
C PHE A 257 8.79 -1.16 -12.29
N THR A 258 9.76 -2.09 -12.34
CA THR A 258 9.85 -3.09 -13.41
C THR A 258 9.19 -4.40 -13.00
N ARG A 259 8.93 -5.28 -13.98
CA ARG A 259 8.38 -6.61 -13.72
C ARG A 259 9.51 -7.62 -13.49
N PHE A 260 10.57 -7.54 -14.27
CA PHE A 260 11.72 -8.43 -14.21
C PHE A 260 12.99 -7.67 -13.86
N ILE A 261 14.01 -8.44 -13.46
CA ILE A 261 15.34 -7.91 -13.13
C ILE A 261 16.07 -7.39 -14.36
N GLU A 262 15.89 -8.05 -15.51
CA GLU A 262 16.51 -7.71 -16.80
C GLU A 262 16.25 -6.25 -17.21
N GLU A 263 15.02 -5.76 -17.08
CA GLU A 263 14.70 -4.36 -17.39
C GLU A 263 15.41 -3.38 -16.45
N ALA A 264 15.54 -3.73 -15.17
CA ALA A 264 16.20 -2.90 -14.17
C ALA A 264 17.72 -2.87 -14.39
N GLU A 265 18.32 -4.02 -14.74
CA GLU A 265 19.74 -4.16 -15.07
C GLU A 265 20.10 -3.33 -16.30
N ASN A 266 19.36 -3.51 -17.40
CA ASN A 266 19.56 -2.73 -18.63
C ASN A 266 19.41 -1.21 -18.39
N LEU A 267 18.51 -0.80 -17.50
CA LEU A 267 18.34 0.61 -17.16
C LEU A 267 19.55 1.16 -16.38
N VAL A 268 20.01 0.44 -15.36
CA VAL A 268 21.08 0.91 -14.47
C VAL A 268 22.46 0.83 -15.12
N GLU A 269 22.65 -0.09 -16.06
CA GLU A 269 23.88 -0.15 -16.87
C GLU A 269 24.05 1.12 -17.74
N LYS A 270 22.94 1.69 -18.22
CA LYS A 270 22.96 2.79 -19.21
C LYS A 270 22.67 4.17 -18.62
N ILE A 271 22.04 4.26 -17.45
CA ILE A 271 21.79 5.53 -16.75
C ILE A 271 22.84 5.74 -15.66
N PRO A 272 23.62 6.82 -15.72
CA PRO A 272 24.62 7.12 -14.69
C PRO A 272 23.94 7.38 -13.34
N ASN A 273 24.57 6.92 -12.26
CA ASN A 273 24.10 7.09 -10.88
C ASN A 273 22.69 6.50 -10.62
N ALA A 274 22.30 5.45 -11.34
CA ALA A 274 21.11 4.68 -11.03
C ALA A 274 21.44 3.45 -10.16
N ALA A 275 20.44 2.90 -9.47
CA ALA A 275 20.60 1.69 -8.66
C ALA A 275 19.37 0.77 -8.74
N ILE A 276 19.58 -0.51 -8.42
CA ILE A 276 18.52 -1.53 -8.41
C ILE A 276 18.27 -1.99 -6.98
N VAL A 277 17.00 -2.14 -6.63
CA VAL A 277 16.59 -2.82 -5.40
C VAL A 277 15.63 -3.96 -5.75
N SER A 278 15.97 -5.18 -5.35
CA SER A 278 15.14 -6.36 -5.53
C SER A 278 14.96 -7.12 -4.21
N GLY A 279 14.22 -8.22 -4.25
CA GLY A 279 14.09 -9.14 -3.12
C GLY A 279 15.42 -9.77 -2.68
N SER A 280 16.38 -9.91 -3.59
CA SER A 280 17.71 -10.49 -3.30
C SER A 280 18.74 -9.47 -2.84
N THR A 281 18.49 -8.15 -2.97
CA THR A 281 19.41 -7.11 -2.49
C THR A 281 19.62 -7.23 -0.97
N PRO A 282 20.87 -7.42 -0.49
CA PRO A 282 21.20 -7.48 0.92
C PRO A 282 20.70 -6.26 1.70
N LYS A 283 20.30 -6.47 2.96
CA LYS A 283 19.65 -5.44 3.78
C LYS A 283 20.48 -4.14 3.91
N LYS A 284 21.76 -4.26 4.28
CA LYS A 284 22.65 -3.10 4.45
C LYS A 284 22.85 -2.32 3.15
N GLU A 285 22.92 -3.04 2.03
CA GLU A 285 23.05 -2.44 0.70
C GLU A 285 21.77 -1.70 0.31
N ARG A 286 20.61 -2.32 0.52
CA ARG A 286 19.29 -1.69 0.31
C ARG A 286 19.17 -0.40 1.12
N GLU A 287 19.53 -0.41 2.41
CA GLU A 287 19.50 0.78 3.26
C GLU A 287 20.38 1.90 2.67
N LYS A 288 21.63 1.59 2.30
CA LYS A 288 22.56 2.54 1.67
C LYS A 288 22.03 3.12 0.35
N ILE A 289 21.47 2.27 -0.53
CA ILE A 289 20.88 2.72 -1.80
C ILE A 289 19.72 3.68 -1.53
N LEU A 290 18.82 3.35 -0.60
CA LEU A 290 17.66 4.18 -0.29
C LEU A 290 18.05 5.50 0.39
N GLU A 291 19.09 5.52 1.22
CA GLU A 291 19.65 6.75 1.80
C GLU A 291 20.27 7.66 0.71
N ASN A 292 21.03 7.07 -0.21
CA ASN A 292 21.60 7.80 -1.35
C ASN A 292 20.52 8.31 -2.31
N PHE A 293 19.41 7.57 -2.48
CA PHE A 293 18.25 8.00 -3.25
C PHE A 293 17.52 9.17 -2.59
N LYS A 294 17.27 9.08 -1.27
CA LYS A 294 16.63 10.16 -0.49
C LYS A 294 17.46 11.44 -0.44
N SER A 295 18.79 11.33 -0.42
CA SER A 295 19.69 12.47 -0.45
C SER A 295 19.94 13.04 -1.85
N GLY A 296 19.39 12.43 -2.89
CA GLY A 296 19.55 12.87 -4.29
C GLY A 296 20.89 12.49 -4.94
N LYS A 297 21.76 11.76 -4.24
CA LYS A 297 23.02 11.22 -4.81
C LYS A 297 22.74 10.21 -5.92
N ILE A 298 21.67 9.43 -5.75
CA ILE A 298 21.11 8.52 -6.76
C ILE A 298 19.78 9.14 -7.20
N PRO A 299 19.65 9.66 -8.43
CA PRO A 299 18.37 10.21 -8.90
C PRO A 299 17.39 9.15 -9.40
N VAL A 300 17.85 7.92 -9.70
CA VAL A 300 17.01 6.84 -10.24
C VAL A 300 17.20 5.55 -9.45
N VAL A 301 16.09 4.99 -8.96
CA VAL A 301 16.06 3.63 -8.40
C VAL A 301 15.07 2.79 -9.17
N ALA A 302 15.55 1.71 -9.79
CA ALA A 302 14.71 0.66 -10.33
C ALA A 302 14.41 -0.38 -9.25
N ASN A 303 13.18 -0.89 -9.21
CA ASN A 303 12.79 -1.91 -8.25
C ASN A 303 12.00 -3.06 -8.87
N VAL A 304 12.23 -4.25 -8.31
CA VAL A 304 11.59 -5.50 -8.72
C VAL A 304 10.93 -6.15 -7.51
N GLY A 305 9.60 -6.10 -7.46
CA GLY A 305 8.80 -6.78 -6.42
C GLY A 305 8.96 -6.23 -4.99
N VAL A 306 9.66 -5.11 -4.81
CA VAL A 306 9.95 -4.48 -3.51
C VAL A 306 9.53 -3.02 -3.54
N LEU A 307 9.65 -2.32 -2.41
CA LEU A 307 9.26 -0.91 -2.29
C LEU A 307 7.81 -0.64 -2.73
N THR A 308 6.91 -1.62 -2.65
CA THR A 308 5.46 -1.47 -2.86
C THR A 308 4.77 -1.07 -1.57
N THR A 309 5.29 -1.51 -0.42
CA THR A 309 4.97 -1.04 0.94
C THR A 309 6.23 -0.54 1.68
N GLY A 310 6.08 0.10 2.85
CA GLY A 310 7.19 0.38 3.80
C GLY A 310 8.26 1.42 3.40
N PHE A 311 8.28 1.93 2.17
CA PHE A 311 9.22 2.97 1.75
C PHE A 311 8.61 4.38 1.93
N ASP A 312 9.27 5.21 2.75
CA ASP A 312 8.82 6.57 3.07
C ASP A 312 9.81 7.60 2.53
N TYR A 313 9.38 8.34 1.50
CA TYR A 313 10.13 9.41 0.84
C TYR A 313 9.14 10.46 0.32
N PRO A 314 8.73 11.43 1.15
CA PRO A 314 7.75 12.44 0.77
C PRO A 314 8.19 13.31 -0.43
N GLU A 315 9.49 13.52 -0.60
CA GLU A 315 10.09 14.25 -1.71
C GLU A 315 10.04 13.51 -3.06
N LEU A 316 9.67 12.22 -3.08
CA LEU A 316 9.53 11.45 -4.30
C LEU A 316 8.63 12.18 -5.29
N ASP A 317 9.22 12.56 -6.42
CA ASP A 317 8.56 13.40 -7.40
C ASP A 317 8.12 12.59 -8.62
N THR A 318 8.76 11.48 -8.98
CA THR A 318 8.38 10.72 -10.18
C THR A 318 8.31 9.21 -9.94
N ILE A 319 7.25 8.61 -10.47
CA ILE A 319 7.08 7.16 -10.58
C ILE A 319 6.98 6.79 -12.05
N VAL A 320 7.79 5.81 -12.47
CA VAL A 320 7.68 5.17 -13.78
C VAL A 320 7.15 3.76 -13.57
N MET A 321 5.91 3.53 -14.01
CA MET A 321 5.27 2.23 -13.99
C MET A 321 5.64 1.46 -15.27
N ALA A 322 6.78 0.76 -15.21
CA ALA A 322 7.32 -0.09 -16.27
C ALA A 322 6.92 -1.58 -16.10
N ARG A 323 5.71 -1.80 -15.55
CA ARG A 323 5.13 -3.12 -15.39
C ARG A 323 3.62 -3.09 -15.68
N PRO A 324 3.09 -4.02 -16.48
CA PRO A 324 1.65 -4.23 -16.53
C PRO A 324 1.21 -4.88 -15.21
N THR A 325 0.02 -4.53 -14.72
CA THR A 325 -0.59 -5.25 -13.60
C THR A 325 -2.11 -5.33 -13.70
N MET A 326 -2.67 -6.42 -13.19
CA MET A 326 -4.11 -6.57 -12.93
C MET A 326 -4.48 -6.17 -11.50
N SER A 327 -3.52 -5.90 -10.62
CA SER A 327 -3.77 -5.55 -9.23
C SER A 327 -4.01 -4.05 -9.04
N LEU A 328 -5.27 -3.67 -8.83
CA LEU A 328 -5.64 -2.31 -8.44
C LEU A 328 -4.98 -1.91 -7.10
N ALA A 329 -4.80 -2.86 -6.18
CA ALA A 329 -4.17 -2.59 -4.89
C ALA A 329 -2.71 -2.18 -5.07
N LEU A 330 -1.99 -2.88 -5.94
CA LEU A 330 -0.62 -2.56 -6.27
C LEU A 330 -0.51 -1.21 -6.99
N TRP A 331 -1.35 -0.96 -8.01
CA TRP A 331 -1.41 0.34 -8.70
C TRP A 331 -1.60 1.49 -7.70
N TYR A 332 -2.58 1.34 -6.81
CA TYR A 332 -2.88 2.32 -5.76
C TYR A 332 -1.71 2.54 -4.80
N GLN A 333 -1.09 1.46 -4.31
CA GLN A 333 0.05 1.53 -3.40
C GLN A 333 1.26 2.20 -4.03
N ILE A 334 1.55 1.89 -5.30
CA ILE A 334 2.64 2.50 -6.07
C ILE A 334 2.37 4.00 -6.22
N VAL A 335 1.24 4.38 -6.81
CA VAL A 335 0.90 5.80 -7.04
C VAL A 335 0.85 6.60 -5.73
N GLY A 336 0.38 5.97 -4.65
CA GLY A 336 0.34 6.55 -3.31
C GLY A 336 1.71 6.95 -2.73
N ARG A 337 2.82 6.61 -3.38
CA ARG A 337 4.16 7.04 -2.95
C ARG A 337 4.48 8.46 -3.38
N ALA A 338 4.06 8.84 -4.58
CA ALA A 338 4.26 10.20 -5.09
C ALA A 338 3.20 11.17 -4.55
N ILE A 339 2.08 10.69 -4.01
CA ILE A 339 0.97 11.53 -3.53
C ILE A 339 1.25 12.22 -2.19
N ARG A 340 2.29 11.81 -1.45
CA ARG A 340 2.63 12.43 -0.16
C ARG A 340 3.00 13.91 -0.33
N PRO A 341 2.58 14.83 0.55
CA PRO A 341 2.95 16.25 0.47
C PRO A 341 4.43 16.47 0.81
N HIS A 342 5.08 17.42 0.14
CA HIS A 342 6.38 17.96 0.53
C HIS A 342 6.52 19.42 0.05
N PRO A 343 7.07 20.35 0.86
CA PRO A 343 7.15 21.78 0.50
C PRO A 343 7.84 22.04 -0.85
N ASN A 344 8.87 21.27 -1.17
CA ASN A 344 9.64 21.42 -2.41
C ASN A 344 9.04 20.64 -3.60
N LYS A 345 7.87 20.00 -3.43
CA LYS A 345 7.21 19.20 -4.47
C LYS A 345 5.93 19.86 -4.95
N GLN A 346 5.96 20.40 -6.16
CA GLN A 346 4.79 21.00 -6.80
C GLN A 346 3.76 19.93 -7.21
N SER A 347 4.23 18.87 -7.88
CA SER A 347 3.40 17.75 -8.30
C SER A 347 4.21 16.45 -8.43
N GLY A 348 3.55 15.33 -8.12
CA GLY A 348 4.07 13.99 -8.38
C GLY A 348 3.71 13.54 -9.79
N TRP A 349 4.66 13.02 -10.55
CA TRP A 349 4.45 12.52 -11.91
C TRP A 349 4.31 11.01 -11.91
N ILE A 350 3.25 10.51 -12.53
CA ILE A 350 2.98 9.08 -12.73
C ILE A 350 3.08 8.78 -14.22
N ILE A 351 4.18 8.15 -14.63
CA ILE A 351 4.43 7.77 -16.01
C ILE A 351 4.05 6.30 -16.18
N ASP A 352 2.99 6.03 -16.93
CA ASP A 352 2.50 4.67 -17.17
C ASP A 352 2.89 4.19 -18.58
N LEU A 353 3.76 3.16 -18.62
CA LEU A 353 4.29 2.61 -19.86
C LEU A 353 3.50 1.39 -20.35
N CYS A 354 2.58 0.84 -19.54
CA CYS A 354 1.95 -0.45 -19.80
C CYS A 354 0.41 -0.42 -19.85
N GLY A 355 -0.20 0.76 -19.75
CA GLY A 355 -1.66 0.93 -19.87
C GLY A 355 -2.45 0.66 -18.59
N ASN A 356 -1.80 0.70 -17.43
CA ASN A 356 -2.46 0.60 -16.12
C ASN A 356 -3.43 1.78 -15.89
N LEU A 357 -3.08 2.98 -16.35
CA LEU A 357 -3.92 4.17 -16.26
C LEU A 357 -5.23 3.98 -17.04
N ARG A 358 -5.16 3.40 -18.25
CA ARG A 358 -6.36 3.07 -19.04
C ARG A 358 -7.23 2.03 -18.32
N ARG A 359 -6.62 1.09 -17.60
CA ARG A 359 -7.35 0.04 -16.88
C ARG A 359 -8.05 0.55 -15.63
N PHE A 360 -7.33 1.27 -14.76
CA PHE A 360 -7.79 1.63 -13.41
C PHE A 360 -8.25 3.08 -13.29
N GLY A 361 -7.85 3.95 -14.21
CA GLY A 361 -8.03 5.40 -14.11
C GLY A 361 -7.06 6.05 -13.13
N GLU A 362 -7.23 7.36 -12.97
CA GLU A 362 -6.46 8.15 -12.01
C GLU A 362 -6.90 7.82 -10.59
N VAL A 363 -5.96 7.88 -9.65
CA VAL A 363 -6.27 7.55 -8.26
C VAL A 363 -7.25 8.56 -7.66
N LYS A 364 -7.19 9.83 -8.08
CA LYS A 364 -8.13 10.88 -7.63
C LYS A 364 -9.59 10.57 -7.96
N ASP A 365 -9.83 9.76 -8.99
CA ASP A 365 -11.17 9.41 -9.46
C ASP A 365 -11.77 8.20 -8.72
N LEU A 366 -10.98 7.57 -7.82
CA LEU A 366 -11.43 6.43 -7.05
C LEU A 366 -12.44 6.84 -5.98
N ARG A 367 -13.61 6.20 -6.00
CA ARG A 367 -14.69 6.42 -5.06
C ARG A 367 -15.13 5.12 -4.42
N ILE A 368 -15.23 5.13 -3.09
CA ILE A 368 -15.88 4.06 -2.32
C ILE A 368 -17.35 4.41 -2.17
N CYS A 369 -18.24 3.56 -2.66
CA CYS A 369 -19.69 3.79 -2.68
C CYS A 369 -20.40 2.78 -1.78
N ASP A 370 -21.31 3.28 -0.92
CA ASP A 370 -22.23 2.44 -0.15
C ASP A 370 -23.38 1.99 -1.06
N MET A 371 -23.55 0.68 -1.17
CA MET A 371 -24.63 0.06 -1.94
C MET A 371 -25.76 -0.44 -1.03
N GLY A 372 -25.73 -0.09 0.27
CA GLY A 372 -26.65 -0.55 1.29
C GLY A 372 -26.33 -1.96 1.80
N ASN A 373 -26.92 -2.32 2.94
CA ASN A 373 -26.80 -3.68 3.54
C ASN A 373 -25.34 -4.15 3.75
N GLY A 374 -24.43 -3.21 4.06
CA GLY A 374 -23.00 -3.49 4.26
C GLY A 374 -22.23 -3.87 2.98
N LYS A 375 -22.83 -3.65 1.81
CA LYS A 375 -22.21 -3.88 0.50
C LYS A 375 -21.54 -2.60 0.03
N TRP A 376 -20.27 -2.68 -0.29
CA TRP A 376 -19.47 -1.56 -0.74
C TRP A 376 -18.77 -1.90 -2.05
N ASP A 377 -18.74 -0.92 -2.95
CA ASP A 377 -18.14 -1.02 -4.28
C ASP A 377 -17.12 0.12 -4.48
N VAL A 378 -16.15 -0.09 -5.36
CA VAL A 378 -15.14 0.90 -5.72
C VAL A 378 -15.29 1.20 -7.19
N TYR A 379 -15.41 2.49 -7.49
CA TYR A 379 -15.53 3.02 -8.85
C TYR A 379 -14.34 3.89 -9.19
N SER A 380 -14.02 3.97 -10.48
CA SER A 380 -13.18 4.99 -11.08
C SER A 380 -14.02 5.71 -12.13
N ARG A 381 -14.39 6.96 -11.86
CA ARG A 381 -15.44 7.67 -12.61
C ARG A 381 -16.72 6.82 -12.65
N SER A 382 -17.22 6.47 -13.84
CA SER A 382 -18.39 5.60 -14.05
C SER A 382 -18.06 4.10 -14.07
N LYS A 383 -16.77 3.72 -14.10
CA LYS A 383 -16.36 2.31 -14.21
C LYS A 383 -16.29 1.66 -12.84
N GLN A 384 -17.10 0.62 -12.63
CA GLN A 384 -16.97 -0.25 -11.46
C GLN A 384 -15.68 -1.07 -11.54
N LEU A 385 -14.87 -1.03 -10.48
CA LEU A 385 -13.58 -1.75 -10.40
C LEU A 385 -13.63 -2.97 -9.47
N THR A 386 -14.54 -2.99 -8.50
CA THR A 386 -14.71 -4.12 -7.58
C THR A 386 -16.05 -4.79 -7.76
N ASN A 387 -16.10 -6.07 -7.38
CA ASN A 387 -17.28 -6.92 -7.46
C ASN A 387 -17.79 -7.14 -8.90
N VAL A 388 -16.89 -7.00 -9.88
CA VAL A 388 -17.08 -7.30 -11.30
C VAL A 388 -16.00 -8.28 -11.76
N PHE A 389 -16.37 -9.20 -12.66
CA PHE A 389 -15.44 -10.14 -13.28
C PHE A 389 -14.61 -9.45 -14.35
N PHE A 390 -13.37 -9.88 -14.51
CA PHE A 390 -12.47 -9.46 -15.58
C PHE A 390 -11.50 -10.56 -15.99
#